data_AF-A0A8I1D6Q0-F1
#
_entry.id   AF-A0A8I1D6Q0-F1
#
_cell.length_a   1.000
_cell.length_b   1.000
_cell.length_c   1.000
_cell.angle_alpha   90.00
_cell.angle_beta   90.00
_cell.angle_gamma   90.00
#
_symmetry.space_group_name_H-M   'P 1'
#
loop_
_entity.id
_entity.type
_entity.pdbx_description
1 polymer ?
#
loop_
_entity_poly.entity_id
_entity_poly.type
_entity_poly.pdbx_seq_one_letter_code
_entity_poly.pdbx_strand_id
1 'polypeptide(L)'
;MTLLTLHTDRLDRLTPSRVNDGYRLVGHWLLQKAVDAEVITWDKAVWGHLDFGVEPADRGDLRPRELVISYMVSKDGPTITGGIFADLPENWNELTTEEEEDVPASFPDPTQQPGEFLALVVDELNQLHASTERLVAAWPGNTGTPLI
;
A
#
# COMPACT_ATOMS: atom_id res chain seq x y z
N MET A 1 14.26 9.80 -0.42
CA MET A 1 13.48 10.77 -1.24
C MET A 1 12.03 10.32 -1.23
N THR A 2 11.04 11.18 -1.49
CA THR A 2 9.64 10.73 -1.60
C THR A 2 9.40 10.14 -2.99
N LEU A 3 8.83 8.93 -3.06
CA LEU A 3 8.50 8.26 -4.31
C LEU A 3 7.19 8.81 -4.90
N LEU A 4 6.17 8.90 -4.05
CA LEU A 4 4.78 9.21 -4.40
C LEU A 4 4.30 10.50 -3.75
N THR A 5 3.55 11.29 -4.50
CA THR A 5 2.79 12.44 -3.98
C THR A 5 1.30 12.16 -4.11
N LEU A 6 0.56 12.30 -3.00
CA LEU A 6 -0.89 12.32 -2.96
C LEU A 6 -1.40 13.75 -3.08
N HIS A 7 -2.24 14.01 -4.08
CA HIS A 7 -2.89 15.30 -4.32
C HIS A 7 -4.29 15.29 -3.71
N THR A 8 -4.41 15.72 -2.44
CA THR A 8 -5.68 15.70 -1.70
C THR A 8 -6.74 16.62 -2.33
N ASP A 9 -6.32 17.65 -3.05
CA ASP A 9 -7.16 18.55 -3.84
C ASP A 9 -7.80 17.88 -5.08
N ARG A 10 -7.36 16.67 -5.44
CA ARG A 10 -7.82 15.91 -6.61
C ARG A 10 -8.64 14.68 -6.26
N LEU A 11 -8.92 14.46 -4.97
CA LEU A 11 -9.70 13.28 -4.52
C LEU A 11 -11.10 13.23 -5.14
N ASP A 12 -11.66 14.38 -5.53
CA ASP A 12 -12.93 14.51 -6.26
C ASP A 12 -12.92 13.85 -7.64
N ARG A 13 -11.74 13.62 -8.23
CA ARG A 13 -11.58 12.91 -9.51
C ARG A 13 -11.75 11.41 -9.37
N LEU A 14 -11.67 10.86 -8.15
CA LEU A 14 -11.92 9.45 -7.90
C LEU A 14 -13.41 9.19 -8.05
N THR A 15 -13.80 8.50 -9.11
CA THR A 15 -15.18 8.01 -9.21
C THR A 15 -15.30 6.79 -8.30
N PRO A 16 -16.19 6.79 -7.29
CA PRO A 16 -16.38 5.65 -6.42
C PRO A 16 -16.65 4.41 -7.27
N SER A 17 -15.81 3.39 -7.09
CA SER A 17 -16.05 2.10 -7.70
C SER A 17 -17.36 1.56 -7.12
N ARG A 18 -18.43 1.49 -7.93
CA ARG A 18 -19.70 0.81 -7.57
C ARG A 18 -19.54 -0.70 -7.41
N VAL A 19 -18.31 -1.17 -7.25
CA VAL A 19 -17.92 -2.55 -7.38
C VAL A 19 -18.13 -3.20 -6.03
N ASN A 20 -19.10 -4.10 -5.97
CA ASN A 20 -19.53 -4.85 -4.79
C ASN A 20 -18.57 -6.02 -4.46
N ASP A 21 -17.33 -5.99 -4.97
CA ASP A 21 -16.44 -7.17 -5.05
C ASP A 21 -15.57 -7.36 -3.79
N GLY A 22 -15.98 -6.79 -2.65
CA GLY A 22 -15.27 -6.88 -1.38
C GLY A 22 -13.94 -6.11 -1.34
N TYR A 23 -13.36 -6.00 -0.13
CA TYR A 23 -12.14 -5.23 0.15
C TYR A 23 -10.97 -5.57 -0.78
N ARG A 24 -10.85 -6.85 -1.16
CA ARG A 24 -9.74 -7.39 -1.97
C ARG A 24 -9.58 -6.69 -3.31
N LEU A 25 -10.67 -6.50 -4.06
CA LEU A 25 -10.59 -5.89 -5.38
C LEU A 25 -10.57 -4.36 -5.26
N VAL A 26 -11.28 -3.80 -4.28
CA VAL A 26 -11.42 -2.34 -4.16
C VAL A 26 -10.08 -1.64 -3.91
N GLY A 27 -9.21 -2.16 -3.03
CA GLY A 27 -7.92 -1.52 -2.73
C GLY A 27 -7.00 -1.41 -3.95
N HIS A 28 -6.80 -2.52 -4.68
CA HIS A 28 -6.01 -2.55 -5.91
C HIS A 28 -6.58 -1.61 -6.99
N TRP A 29 -7.90 -1.70 -7.26
CA TRP A 29 -8.55 -0.86 -8.26
C TRP A 29 -8.53 0.62 -7.88
N LEU A 30 -8.66 0.95 -6.59
CA LEU A 30 -8.63 2.33 -6.11
C LEU A 30 -7.25 2.96 -6.33
N LEU A 31 -6.17 2.22 -6.04
CA LEU A 31 -4.82 2.70 -6.28
C LEU A 31 -4.56 2.95 -7.77
N GLN A 32 -4.97 2.02 -8.64
CA GLN A 32 -4.83 2.18 -10.09
C GLN A 32 -5.61 3.40 -10.59
N LYS A 33 -6.87 3.55 -10.17
CA LYS A 33 -7.68 4.73 -10.51
C LYS A 33 -7.07 6.04 -10.02
N ALA A 34 -6.45 6.03 -8.84
CA ALA A 34 -5.80 7.22 -8.30
C ALA A 34 -4.56 7.62 -9.12
N VAL A 35 -3.82 6.64 -9.64
CA VAL A 35 -2.73 6.89 -10.59
C VAL A 35 -3.28 7.43 -11.92
N ASP A 36 -4.31 6.80 -12.49
CA ASP A 36 -4.91 7.19 -13.77
C ASP A 36 -5.53 8.59 -13.72
N ALA A 37 -6.12 8.96 -12.58
CA ALA A 37 -6.74 10.27 -12.36
C ALA A 37 -5.74 11.36 -11.89
N GLU A 38 -4.44 11.04 -11.82
CA GLU A 38 -3.37 11.91 -11.32
C GLU A 38 -3.60 12.41 -9.89
N VAL A 39 -4.31 11.63 -9.08
CA VAL A 39 -4.46 11.81 -7.63
C VAL A 39 -3.19 11.35 -6.92
N ILE A 40 -2.54 10.31 -7.46
CA ILE A 40 -1.20 9.88 -7.07
C ILE A 40 -0.27 10.10 -8.25
N THR A 41 0.85 10.76 -8.00
CA THR A 41 1.88 11.01 -9.02
C THR A 41 3.27 10.74 -8.49
N TRP A 42 4.22 10.53 -9.39
CA TRP A 42 5.65 10.48 -9.11
C TRP A 42 6.42 11.18 -10.22
N ASP A 43 7.70 11.45 -9.98
CA ASP A 43 8.59 11.97 -11.02
C ASP A 43 8.94 10.87 -12.03
N LYS A 44 8.23 10.87 -13.17
CA LYS A 44 8.46 9.92 -14.27
C LYS A 44 9.80 10.10 -14.97
N ALA A 45 10.40 11.30 -14.90
CA ALA A 45 11.73 11.52 -15.47
C ALA A 45 12.82 10.85 -14.63
N VAL A 46 12.59 10.71 -13.32
CA VAL A 46 13.50 10.02 -12.41
C VAL A 46 13.23 8.52 -12.36
N TRP A 47 11.98 8.11 -12.19
CA TRP A 47 11.62 6.72 -11.87
C TRP A 47 11.00 5.94 -13.03
N GLY A 48 10.75 6.60 -14.17
CA GLY A 48 10.11 5.94 -15.31
C GLY A 48 8.67 5.54 -15.02
N HIS A 49 8.29 4.33 -15.46
CA HIS A 49 6.98 3.75 -15.19
C HIS A 49 7.06 2.88 -13.95
N LEU A 50 6.12 3.07 -13.02
CA LEU A 50 6.01 2.29 -11.80
C LEU A 50 4.72 1.48 -11.84
N ASP A 51 4.82 0.18 -11.56
CA ASP A 51 3.66 -0.67 -11.31
C ASP A 51 3.46 -0.77 -9.80
N PHE A 52 2.23 -0.63 -9.32
CA PHE A 52 1.90 -0.69 -7.89
C PHE A 52 0.88 -1.77 -7.59
N GLY A 53 0.96 -2.34 -6.39
CA GLY A 53 0.00 -3.32 -5.88
C GLY A 53 -0.39 -3.03 -4.44
N VAL A 54 -1.66 -3.26 -4.13
CA VAL A 54 -2.21 -3.35 -2.77
C VAL A 54 -3.19 -4.52 -2.78
N GLU A 55 -2.91 -5.55 -2.01
CA GLU A 55 -3.74 -6.75 -1.93
C GLU A 55 -3.85 -7.21 -0.46
N PRO A 56 -4.96 -7.84 -0.03
CA PRO A 56 -5.00 -8.62 1.21
C PRO A 56 -3.86 -9.64 1.29
N ALA A 57 -3.26 -9.79 2.47
CA ALA A 57 -2.30 -10.87 2.72
C ALA A 57 -2.96 -12.25 2.60
N ASP A 58 -4.17 -12.40 3.18
CA ASP A 58 -5.06 -13.54 2.91
C ASP A 58 -6.11 -13.16 1.85
N ARG A 59 -6.02 -13.82 0.69
CA ARG A 59 -6.93 -13.59 -0.44
C ARG A 59 -8.34 -14.11 -0.23
N GLY A 60 -8.56 -14.93 0.80
CA GLY A 60 -9.87 -15.43 1.22
C GLY A 60 -10.56 -14.51 2.23
N ASP A 61 -9.85 -13.54 2.80
CA ASP A 61 -10.38 -12.63 3.82
C ASP A 61 -11.20 -11.50 3.18
N LEU A 62 -12.47 -11.40 3.58
CA LEU A 62 -13.39 -10.36 3.13
C LEU A 62 -13.24 -9.05 3.92
N ARG A 63 -12.59 -9.10 5.10
CA ARG A 63 -12.28 -7.96 5.98
C ARG A 63 -10.78 -8.00 6.34
N PRO A 64 -9.89 -7.75 5.35
CA PRO A 64 -8.47 -7.97 5.50
C PRO A 64 -7.90 -7.21 6.69
N ARG A 65 -7.23 -7.96 7.55
CA ARG A 65 -6.45 -7.42 8.69
C ARG A 65 -5.00 -7.12 8.32
N GLU A 66 -4.55 -7.59 7.18
CA GLU A 66 -3.23 -7.30 6.66
C GLU A 66 -3.31 -7.02 5.16
N LEU A 67 -2.56 -6.00 4.73
CA LEU A 67 -2.40 -5.65 3.32
C LEU A 67 -0.95 -5.81 2.92
N VAL A 68 -0.70 -6.48 1.80
CA VAL A 68 0.58 -6.47 1.12
C VAL A 68 0.57 -5.30 0.14
N ILE A 69 1.57 -4.43 0.27
CA ILE A 69 1.83 -3.36 -0.69
C ILE A 69 3.07 -3.68 -1.51
N SER A 70 3.09 -3.24 -2.76
CA SER A 70 4.21 -3.50 -3.64
C SER A 70 4.39 -2.42 -4.69
N TYR A 71 5.63 -2.29 -5.15
CA TYR A 71 5.92 -1.56 -6.39
C TYR A 71 7.08 -2.17 -7.17
N MET A 72 7.09 -1.91 -8.48
CA MET A 72 8.15 -2.31 -9.41
C MET A 72 8.62 -1.09 -10.20
N VAL A 73 9.94 -0.90 -10.27
CA VAL A 73 10.58 0.20 -11.04
C VAL A 73 10.80 -0.17 -12.51
N SER A 74 10.84 -1.46 -12.81
CA SER A 74 10.94 -1.98 -14.16
C SER A 74 10.27 -3.35 -14.23
N LYS A 75 9.69 -3.68 -15.39
CA LYS A 75 9.02 -4.96 -15.62
C LYS A 75 9.88 -6.19 -15.29
N ASP A 76 11.19 -6.12 -15.54
CA ASP A 76 12.14 -7.20 -15.29
C ASP A 76 12.91 -7.03 -13.96
N GLY A 77 12.51 -6.05 -13.14
CA GLY A 77 13.15 -5.74 -11.86
C GLY A 77 12.53 -6.51 -10.69
N PRO A 78 13.17 -6.49 -9.51
CA PRO A 78 12.59 -7.07 -8.32
C PRO A 78 11.32 -6.31 -7.92
N THR A 79 10.30 -7.06 -7.49
CA THR A 79 9.16 -6.47 -6.78
C THR A 79 9.57 -6.13 -5.37
N ILE A 80 9.41 -4.87 -5.00
CA ILE A 80 9.66 -4.38 -3.65
C ILE A 80 8.34 -4.49 -2.91
N THR A 81 8.31 -5.23 -1.80
CA THR A 81 7.09 -5.52 -1.04
C THR A 81 7.21 -5.05 0.41
N GLY A 82 6.08 -4.63 0.96
CA GLY A 82 5.90 -4.29 2.36
C GLY A 82 4.54 -4.79 2.85
N GLY A 83 4.29 -4.64 4.14
CA GLY A 83 3.02 -5.01 4.75
C GLY A 83 2.47 -3.88 5.59
N ILE A 84 1.16 -3.69 5.53
CA ILE A 84 0.38 -2.87 6.46
C ILE A 84 -0.35 -3.87 7.36
N PHE A 85 -0.03 -3.83 8.65
CA PHE A 85 -0.50 -4.81 9.62
C PHE A 85 -1.50 -4.18 10.57
N ALA A 86 -2.57 -4.91 10.88
CA ALA A 86 -3.51 -4.55 11.92
C ALA A 86 -2.85 -4.57 13.29
N ASP A 87 -3.22 -3.60 14.13
CA ASP A 87 -3.02 -3.69 15.57
C ASP A 87 -4.15 -4.53 16.17
N LEU A 88 -3.98 -5.86 16.13
CA LEU A 88 -4.98 -6.79 16.65
C LEU A 88 -4.85 -6.94 18.18
N PRO A 89 -5.96 -7.16 18.89
CA PRO A 89 -5.90 -7.42 20.32
C PRO A 89 -5.10 -8.71 20.62
N GLU A 90 -4.40 -8.74 21.76
CA GLU A 90 -3.53 -9.86 22.13
C GLU A 90 -4.26 -11.21 22.19
N ASN A 91 -5.56 -11.18 22.51
CA ASN A 91 -6.43 -12.36 22.59
C ASN A 91 -7.16 -12.67 21.27
N TRP A 92 -6.73 -12.12 20.13
CA TRP A 92 -7.40 -12.31 18.83
C TRP A 92 -7.73 -13.77 18.52
N ASN A 93 -6.78 -14.68 18.74
CA ASN A 93 -6.95 -16.12 18.46
C ASN A 93 -7.94 -16.83 19.42
N GLU A 94 -8.45 -16.12 20.43
CA GLU A 94 -9.41 -16.62 21.41
C GLU A 94 -10.81 -16.02 21.21
N LEU A 95 -10.94 -15.04 20.31
CA LEU A 95 -12.22 -14.39 20.03
C LEU A 95 -13.15 -15.34 19.27
N THR A 96 -14.43 -15.23 19.59
CA THR A 96 -15.49 -15.80 18.76
C THR A 96 -15.69 -14.96 17.50
N THR A 97 -16.35 -15.54 16.48
CA THR A 97 -16.66 -14.82 15.24
C THR A 97 -17.44 -13.53 15.48
N GLU A 98 -18.35 -13.50 16.46
CA GLU A 98 -19.13 -12.29 16.80
C GLU A 98 -18.22 -11.21 17.41
N GLU A 99 -17.33 -11.60 18.33
CA GLU A 99 -16.35 -10.69 18.92
C GLU A 99 -15.34 -10.16 17.89
N GLU A 100 -14.97 -10.97 16.90
CA GLU A 100 -14.13 -10.53 15.77
C GLU A 100 -14.82 -9.46 14.90
N GLU A 101 -16.15 -9.49 14.79
CA GLU A 101 -16.90 -8.47 14.03
C GLU A 101 -16.90 -7.12 14.73
N ASP A 102 -16.84 -7.13 16.07
CA ASP A 102 -16.77 -5.93 16.92
C ASP A 102 -15.37 -5.31 16.95
N VAL A 103 -14.33 -6.04 16.52
CA VAL A 103 -12.98 -5.48 16.39
C VAL A 103 -12.97 -4.46 15.25
N PRO A 104 -12.63 -3.18 15.53
CA PRO A 104 -12.60 -2.12 14.53
C PRO A 104 -11.83 -2.51 13.27
N ALA A 105 -12.27 -1.97 12.13
CA ALA A 105 -11.55 -2.16 10.89
C ALA A 105 -10.10 -1.67 11.05
N SER A 106 -9.16 -2.49 10.60
CA SER A 106 -7.73 -2.25 10.80
C SER A 106 -7.20 -1.12 9.91
N PHE A 107 -7.91 -0.82 8.83
CA PHE A 107 -7.59 0.21 7.86
C PHE A 107 -8.87 0.96 7.45
N PRO A 108 -8.78 2.20 6.95
CA PRO A 108 -9.94 2.91 6.44
C PRO A 108 -10.60 2.13 5.30
N ASP A 109 -11.93 1.95 5.35
CA ASP A 109 -12.66 1.26 4.28
C ASP A 109 -12.46 2.00 2.94
N PRO A 110 -11.86 1.37 1.91
CA PRO A 110 -11.57 2.06 0.64
C PRO A 110 -12.84 2.44 -0.15
N THR A 111 -14.01 1.88 0.19
CA THR A 111 -15.31 2.23 -0.41
C THR A 111 -15.96 3.43 0.28
N GLN A 112 -15.74 3.61 1.59
CA GLN A 112 -16.34 4.69 2.39
C GLN A 112 -15.39 5.88 2.57
N GLN A 113 -14.10 5.59 2.74
CA GLN A 113 -13.03 6.53 3.08
C GLN A 113 -11.86 6.40 2.10
N PRO A 114 -12.08 6.57 0.77
CA PRO A 114 -11.04 6.34 -0.24
C PRO A 114 -9.82 7.24 -0.07
N GLY A 115 -10.01 8.49 0.37
CA GLY A 115 -8.91 9.43 0.58
C GLY A 115 -7.99 9.02 1.73
N GLU A 116 -8.57 8.59 2.86
CA GLU A 116 -7.81 8.14 4.04
C GLU A 116 -7.09 6.82 3.75
N PHE A 117 -7.74 5.90 3.03
CA PHE A 117 -7.10 4.67 2.58
C PHE A 117 -5.91 4.95 1.64
N LEU A 118 -6.07 5.84 0.67
CA LEU A 118 -4.98 6.22 -0.24
C LEU A 118 -3.85 6.94 0.49
N ALA A 119 -4.15 7.77 1.48
CA ALA A 119 -3.13 8.40 2.32
C ALA A 119 -2.29 7.36 3.05
N LEU A 120 -2.94 6.39 3.70
CA LEU A 120 -2.26 5.27 4.35
C LEU A 120 -1.37 4.50 3.36
N VAL A 121 -1.90 4.10 2.21
CA VAL A 121 -1.13 3.33 1.20
C VAL A 121 0.06 4.13 0.66
N VAL A 122 -0.10 5.42 0.36
CA VAL A 122 0.98 6.26 -0.16
C VAL A 122 2.08 6.47 0.89
N ASP A 123 1.71 6.69 2.15
CA ASP A 123 2.67 6.83 3.24
C ASP A 123 3.49 5.55 3.40
N GLU A 124 2.85 4.39 3.37
CA GLU A 124 3.52 3.10 3.51
C GLU A 124 4.42 2.77 2.31
N LEU A 125 3.99 3.07 1.07
CA LEU A 125 4.85 2.92 -0.12
C LEU A 125 6.06 3.85 -0.08
N ASN A 126 5.90 5.09 0.41
CA ASN A 126 6.99 6.04 0.59
C ASN A 126 7.97 5.59 1.68
N GLN A 127 7.47 5.07 2.79
CA GLN A 127 8.30 4.51 3.87
C GLN A 127 9.07 3.27 3.41
N LEU A 128 8.41 2.37 2.67
CA LEU A 128 9.02 1.20 2.06
C LEU A 128 10.15 1.63 1.13
N HIS A 129 9.90 2.58 0.23
CA HIS A 129 10.91 3.14 -0.66
C HIS A 129 12.12 3.72 0.10
N ALA A 130 11.88 4.59 1.08
CA ALA A 130 12.94 5.19 1.88
C ALA A 130 13.76 4.15 2.67
N SER A 131 13.14 3.03 3.06
CA SER A 131 13.81 1.92 3.74
C SER A 131 14.65 1.09 2.76
N THR A 132 14.13 0.83 1.56
CA THR A 132 14.88 0.18 0.48
C THR A 132 16.08 1.01 0.04
N GLU A 133 15.93 2.33 -0.13
CA GLU A 133 17.06 3.24 -0.46
C GLU A 133 18.17 3.13 0.59
N ARG A 134 17.81 3.16 1.88
CA ARG A 134 18.77 3.00 2.99
C ARG A 134 19.49 1.66 2.95
N LEU A 135 18.78 0.57 2.69
CA LEU A 135 19.36 -0.76 2.59
C LEU A 135 20.33 -0.89 1.41
N VAL A 136 19.96 -0.36 0.24
CA VAL A 136 20.82 -0.36 -0.95
C VAL A 136 22.07 0.50 -0.73
N ALA A 137 21.92 1.67 -0.11
CA ALA A 137 23.03 2.56 0.21
C ALA A 137 24.01 1.94 1.22
N ALA A 138 23.50 1.18 2.19
CA ALA A 138 24.31 0.46 3.18
C ALA A 138 24.85 -0.89 2.69
N TRP A 139 24.46 -1.35 1.49
CA TRP A 139 24.82 -2.66 0.98
C TRP A 139 26.33 -2.82 0.81
N PRO A 140 26.94 -3.92 1.28
CA PRO A 140 28.37 -4.19 1.09
C PRO A 140 28.72 -4.20 -0.41
N GLY A 141 29.49 -3.20 -0.85
CA GLY A 141 29.82 -2.97 -2.26
C GLY A 141 29.40 -1.59 -2.77
N ASN A 142 28.39 -0.96 -2.17
CA ASN A 142 27.97 0.41 -2.48
C ASN A 142 28.57 1.46 -1.53
N THR A 143 29.02 1.04 -0.34
CA THR A 143 29.63 1.91 0.69
C THR A 143 31.14 2.09 0.53
N GLY A 144 31.78 1.44 -0.45
CA GLY A 144 33.24 1.45 -0.63
C GLY A 144 34.04 0.89 0.56
N THR A 145 33.39 0.36 1.59
CA THR A 145 34.03 -0.15 2.80
C THR A 145 33.83 -1.67 2.86
N PRO A 146 34.91 -2.46 2.87
CA PRO A 146 34.80 -3.90 3.07
C PRO A 146 34.17 -4.18 4.44
N LEU A 147 33.27 -5.16 4.52
CA LEU A 147 32.93 -5.76 5.80
C LEU A 147 34.17 -6.46 6.34
N ILE A 148 34.73 -5.94 7.44
CA ILE A 148 35.82 -6.55 8.21
C ILE A 148 35.20 -7.40 9.30
#